data_AF-A0A1Q5L992-F1
#
_entry.id   AF-A0A1Q5L992-F1
#
_cell.length_a   1.000
_cell.length_b   1.000
_cell.length_c   1.000
_cell.angle_alpha   90.00
_cell.angle_beta   90.00
_cell.angle_gamma   90.00
#
_symmetry.space_group_name_H-M   'P 1'
#
loop_
_entity.id
_entity.type
_entity.pdbx_description
1 polymer ?
#
loop_
_entity_poly.entity_id
_entity_poly.type
_entity_poly.pdbx_seq_one_letter_code
_entity_poly.pdbx_strand_id
1 'polypeptide(L)'
;MSAAGTTGRGRALVLGRDAGPVGRAVRVAAGAAALTHILTTKAPEHGGGELLAAAGTALGLAAAYTGLLVLLGPLLARGARNGLSGWPGGALLLLPMLLYPIGVLPDGPALGVALYVEFSVLVAGLAGYGGIELAALPVLLLGRRPVLYGPFNAVDLAERGMRGRWHGTPERFAGALAAAGLAWFWVVPPLAAVRGSFGDAFDALGVLDPAAAGAVLVAGVLLAVPAPGPARLRRLRAAAFGLLGLGGTVGALPDVLWPLIILTGLVTGVVRLTSGRRREIRVPAPGITARPHVKTSSTTR
;
A
#
# COMPACT_ATOMS: atom_id res chain seq x y z
N MET A 1 11.38 38.85 14.83
CA MET A 1 10.86 37.50 15.15
C MET A 1 9.40 37.47 14.74
N SER A 2 9.10 36.90 13.57
CA SER A 2 7.74 36.83 13.04
C SER A 2 7.21 35.41 13.25
N ALA A 3 6.21 35.29 14.13
CA ALA A 3 5.49 34.06 14.39
C ALA A 3 4.55 33.78 13.20
N ALA A 4 5.04 33.01 12.22
CA ALA A 4 4.19 32.46 11.17
C ALA A 4 3.41 31.26 11.72
N GLY A 5 2.34 31.55 12.45
CA GLY A 5 1.26 30.61 12.70
C GLY A 5 0.52 30.31 11.41
N THR A 6 0.99 29.31 10.66
CA THR A 6 0.20 28.65 9.61
C THR A 6 -0.07 27.21 10.02
N THR A 7 -1.05 26.99 10.90
CA THR A 7 -1.64 25.66 11.11
C THR A 7 -2.52 25.31 9.90
N GLY A 8 -1.83 24.83 8.85
CA GLY A 8 -2.23 23.79 7.91
C GLY A 8 -3.69 23.70 7.46
N ARG A 9 -4.10 24.53 6.51
CA ARG A 9 -5.19 24.17 5.60
C ARG A 9 -4.79 22.94 4.76
N GLY A 10 -5.25 21.77 5.21
CA GLY A 10 -5.70 20.63 4.41
C GLY A 10 -4.92 20.29 3.13
N ARG A 11 -3.65 19.86 3.25
CA ARG A 11 -3.03 19.11 2.15
C ARG A 11 -3.81 17.81 1.99
N ALA A 12 -4.37 17.57 0.80
CA ALA A 12 -5.06 16.32 0.51
C ALA A 12 -4.08 15.15 0.69
N LEU A 13 -4.45 14.17 1.53
CA LEU A 13 -3.67 12.95 1.72
C LEU A 13 -3.47 12.27 0.36
N VAL A 14 -2.25 11.81 0.06
CA VAL A 14 -1.93 11.07 -1.17
C VAL A 14 -1.80 9.58 -0.87
N LEU A 15 -2.51 8.73 -1.61
CA LEU A 15 -2.54 7.28 -1.33
C LEU A 15 -1.16 6.74 -1.64
N GLY A 16 -0.68 5.75 -0.87
CA GLY A 16 0.66 5.22 -1.08
C GLY A 16 1.78 6.15 -0.58
N ARG A 17 1.45 7.27 0.08
CA ARG A 17 2.43 8.23 0.61
C ARG A 17 2.07 8.74 2.00
N ASP A 18 0.81 9.14 2.17
CA ASP A 18 0.31 9.74 3.42
C ASP A 18 -0.79 8.85 3.99
N ALA A 19 -0.55 8.33 5.19
CA ALA A 19 -1.56 7.57 5.94
C ALA A 19 -2.46 8.53 6.71
N GLY A 20 -3.78 8.34 6.64
CA GLY A 20 -4.71 9.00 7.54
C GLY A 20 -4.63 8.39 8.95
N PRO A 21 -5.24 8.99 9.97
CA PRO A 21 -5.14 8.51 11.34
C PRO A 21 -5.68 7.09 11.54
N VAL A 22 -6.70 6.63 10.79
CA VAL A 22 -7.14 5.22 10.86
C VAL A 22 -6.05 4.31 10.30
N GLY A 23 -5.54 4.63 9.10
CA GLY A 23 -4.45 3.87 8.49
C GLY A 23 -3.17 3.85 9.35
N ARG A 24 -2.89 4.92 10.09
CA ARG A 24 -1.79 4.99 11.06
C ARG A 24 -2.04 4.10 12.27
N ALA A 25 -3.22 4.21 12.89
CA ALA A 25 -3.58 3.43 14.06
C ALA A 25 -3.54 1.93 13.76
N VAL A 26 -4.08 1.50 12.62
CA VAL A 26 -4.06 0.09 12.19
C VAL A 26 -2.64 -0.42 12.04
N ARG A 27 -1.76 0.34 11.36
CA ARG A 27 -0.34 -0.06 11.20
C ARG A 27 0.40 -0.13 12.53
N VAL A 28 0.19 0.84 13.43
CA VAL A 28 0.81 0.81 14.77
C VAL A 28 0.33 -0.42 15.54
N ALA A 29 -0.98 -0.67 15.56
CA ALA A 29 -1.55 -1.81 16.27
C ALA A 29 -1.07 -3.15 15.67
N ALA A 30 -1.09 -3.29 14.34
CA ALA A 30 -0.66 -4.50 13.65
C ALA A 30 0.82 -4.78 13.90
N GLY A 31 1.69 -3.80 13.62
CA GLY A 31 3.14 -3.97 13.81
C GLY A 31 3.51 -4.19 15.28
N ALA A 32 2.88 -3.50 16.23
CA ALA A 32 3.14 -3.72 17.66
C ALA A 32 2.69 -5.12 18.12
N ALA A 33 1.51 -5.57 17.69
CA ALA A 33 1.00 -6.90 18.02
C ALA A 33 1.90 -8.01 17.43
N ALA A 34 2.27 -7.88 16.15
CA ALA A 34 3.12 -8.85 15.47
C ALA A 34 4.53 -8.89 16.05
N LEU A 35 5.14 -7.73 16.34
CA LEU A 35 6.44 -7.69 17.03
C LEU A 35 6.37 -8.29 18.44
N THR A 36 5.30 -8.02 19.18
CA THR A 36 5.11 -8.63 20.51
C THR A 36 5.09 -10.14 20.38
N HIS A 37 4.29 -10.69 19.45
CA HIS A 37 4.26 -12.12 19.17
C HIS A 37 5.66 -12.65 18.83
N ILE A 38 6.35 -12.03 17.88
CA ILE A 38 7.70 -12.45 17.50
C ILE A 38 8.64 -12.49 18.70
N LEU A 39 8.62 -11.47 19.56
CA LEU A 39 9.55 -11.37 20.69
C LEU A 39 9.19 -12.30 21.84
N THR A 40 7.90 -12.59 22.08
CA THR A 40 7.47 -13.37 23.25
C THR A 40 7.24 -14.84 22.95
N THR A 41 7.00 -15.22 21.69
CA THR A 41 6.70 -16.61 21.32
C THR A 41 7.74 -17.17 20.35
N LYS A 42 8.09 -16.46 19.28
CA LYS A 42 8.99 -16.98 18.23
C LYS A 42 10.46 -16.88 18.59
N ALA A 43 10.94 -15.73 19.02
CA ALA A 43 12.35 -15.54 19.35
C ALA A 43 12.85 -16.52 20.45
N PRO A 44 12.06 -16.85 21.50
CA PRO A 44 12.47 -17.85 22.49
C PRO A 44 12.62 -19.29 21.96
N GLU A 45 12.00 -19.63 20.82
CA GLU A 45 12.12 -20.95 20.18
C GLU A 45 13.49 -21.15 19.50
N HIS A 46 14.29 -20.08 19.33
CA HIS A 46 15.49 -20.08 18.51
C HIS A 46 16.79 -19.99 19.33
N GLY A 47 17.84 -20.61 18.81
CA GLY A 47 19.18 -20.54 19.41
C GLY A 47 19.87 -19.18 19.19
N GLY A 48 20.91 -18.87 19.97
CA GLY A 48 21.64 -17.60 19.86
C GLY A 48 22.21 -17.32 18.45
N GLY A 49 22.69 -18.37 17.75
CA GLY A 49 23.17 -18.24 16.37
C GLY A 49 22.07 -17.87 15.37
N GLU A 50 20.87 -18.42 15.54
CA GLU A 50 19.71 -18.11 14.70
C GLU A 50 19.20 -16.69 14.96
N LEU A 51 19.20 -16.25 16.23
CA LEU A 51 18.88 -14.86 16.58
C LEU A 51 19.87 -13.86 15.98
N LEU A 52 21.17 -14.20 15.96
CA LEU A 52 22.18 -13.40 15.27
C LEU A 52 21.93 -13.36 13.76
N ALA A 53 21.59 -14.50 13.15
CA ALA A 53 21.21 -14.57 11.73
C ALA A 53 19.95 -13.76 11.43
N ALA A 54 18.96 -13.77 12.32
CA ALA A 54 17.74 -12.97 12.21
C ALA A 54 18.05 -11.47 12.25
N ALA A 55 18.84 -11.03 13.24
CA ALA A 55 19.27 -9.64 13.36
C ALA A 55 20.08 -9.19 12.13
N GLY A 56 21.05 -10.01 11.70
CA GLY A 56 21.85 -9.74 10.51
C GLY A 56 21.00 -9.65 9.23
N THR A 57 20.02 -10.54 9.08
CA THR A 57 19.09 -10.52 7.95
C THR A 57 18.21 -9.27 7.96
N ALA A 58 17.64 -8.90 9.11
CA ALA A 58 16.82 -7.69 9.24
C ALA A 58 17.60 -6.41 8.90
N LEU A 59 18.84 -6.31 9.40
CA LEU A 59 19.75 -5.20 9.07
C LEU A 59 20.13 -5.20 7.58
N GLY A 60 20.42 -6.37 7.03
CA GLY A 60 20.71 -6.55 5.61
C GLY A 60 19.56 -6.09 4.72
N LEU A 61 18.32 -6.43 5.06
CA LEU A 61 17.12 -5.97 4.36
C LEU A 61 16.96 -4.45 4.47
N ALA A 62 17.16 -3.87 5.65
CA ALA A 62 17.09 -2.42 5.83
C ALA A 62 18.10 -1.69 4.93
N ALA A 63 19.34 -2.19 4.85
CA ALA A 63 20.37 -1.65 3.97
C ALA A 63 20.01 -1.85 2.49
N ALA A 64 19.57 -3.05 2.10
CA ALA A 64 19.21 -3.40 0.74
C ALA A 64 18.03 -2.56 0.21
N TYR A 65 16.95 -2.43 0.98
CA TYR A 65 15.81 -1.59 0.61
C TYR A 65 16.16 -0.11 0.57
N THR A 66 17.05 0.35 1.46
CA THR A 66 17.56 1.73 1.41
C THR A 66 18.35 1.98 0.13
N GLY A 67 19.28 1.09 -0.21
CA GLY A 67 20.04 1.15 -1.46
C GLY A 67 19.14 1.10 -2.69
N LEU A 68 18.15 0.21 -2.69
CA LEU A 68 17.19 0.08 -3.78
C LEU A 68 16.35 1.36 -3.95
N LEU A 69 15.91 2.00 -2.87
CA LEU A 69 15.19 3.28 -2.95
C LEU A 69 16.05 4.43 -3.46
N VAL A 70 17.35 4.45 -3.12
CA VAL A 70 18.31 5.42 -3.68
C VAL A 70 18.43 5.21 -5.19
N LEU A 71 18.67 3.97 -5.63
CA LEU A 71 18.85 3.62 -7.04
C LEU A 71 17.60 3.88 -7.88
N LEU A 72 16.42 3.52 -7.36
CA LEU A 72 15.14 3.70 -8.05
C LEU A 72 14.58 5.13 -7.92
N GLY A 73 15.19 5.99 -7.09
CA GLY A 73 14.72 7.34 -6.81
C GLY A 73 14.31 8.15 -8.06
N PRO A 74 15.16 8.24 -9.10
CA PRO A 74 14.81 8.92 -10.35
C PRO A 74 13.59 8.33 -11.05
N LEU A 75 13.44 6.99 -11.05
CA LEU A 75 12.31 6.30 -11.68
C LEU A 75 11.01 6.47 -10.87
N LEU A 76 11.11 6.52 -9.55
CA LEU A 76 9.99 6.78 -8.65
C LEU A 76 9.51 8.24 -8.77
N ALA A 77 10.43 9.18 -9.01
CA ALA A 77 10.12 10.60 -9.18
C ALA A 77 9.40 10.93 -10.50
N ARG A 78 9.54 10.11 -11.55
CA ARG A 78 8.88 10.29 -12.87
C ARG A 78 7.34 10.13 -12.82
N GLY A 79 6.78 9.79 -11.66
CA GLY A 79 5.33 9.72 -11.44
C GLY A 79 4.65 8.53 -12.12
N ALA A 80 3.32 8.52 -12.10
CA ALA A 80 2.53 7.35 -12.49
C ALA A 80 2.47 7.08 -14.00
N ARG A 81 2.87 8.02 -14.87
CA ARG A 81 2.78 7.83 -16.33
C ARG A 81 4.02 7.14 -16.92
N ASN A 82 5.21 7.56 -16.49
CA ASN A 82 6.49 7.16 -17.11
C ASN A 82 7.50 6.63 -16.08
N GLY A 83 7.05 6.32 -14.86
CA GLY A 83 7.90 5.90 -13.75
C GLY A 83 7.37 4.69 -13.00
N LEU A 84 8.07 4.37 -11.91
CA LEU A 84 7.74 3.25 -11.03
C LEU A 84 6.81 3.65 -9.88
N SER A 85 6.24 4.86 -9.89
CA SER A 85 5.33 5.29 -8.83
C SER A 85 4.02 4.47 -8.80
N GLY A 86 3.57 4.16 -7.59
CA GLY A 86 2.36 3.41 -7.28
C GLY A 86 2.60 1.89 -7.30
N TRP A 87 1.76 1.17 -8.06
CA TRP A 87 1.81 -0.30 -8.13
C TRP A 87 3.14 -0.88 -8.65
N PRO A 88 3.78 -0.33 -9.70
CA PRO A 88 5.00 -0.95 -10.22
C PRO A 88 6.15 -0.98 -9.22
N GLY A 89 6.40 0.14 -8.54
CA GLY A 89 7.44 0.25 -7.53
C GLY A 89 7.09 -0.54 -6.27
N GLY A 90 5.80 -0.54 -5.87
CA GLY A 90 5.32 -1.40 -4.79
C GLY A 90 5.60 -2.87 -5.07
N ALA A 91 5.18 -3.38 -6.23
CA ALA A 91 5.42 -4.76 -6.65
C ALA A 91 6.90 -5.12 -6.72
N LEU A 92 7.76 -4.23 -7.22
CA LEU A 92 9.19 -4.48 -7.27
C LEU A 92 9.80 -4.66 -5.87
N LEU A 93 9.33 -3.87 -4.89
CA LEU A 93 9.79 -3.98 -3.51
C LEU A 93 9.22 -5.22 -2.81
N LEU A 94 8.03 -5.68 -3.21
CA LEU A 94 7.39 -6.89 -2.68
C LEU A 94 7.92 -8.18 -3.29
N LEU A 95 8.53 -8.14 -4.47
CA LEU A 95 8.95 -9.34 -5.18
C LEU A 95 9.78 -10.31 -4.32
N PRO A 96 10.75 -9.86 -3.49
CA PRO A 96 11.50 -10.76 -2.61
C PRO A 96 10.63 -11.49 -1.58
N MET A 97 9.47 -10.95 -1.20
CA MET A 97 8.55 -11.57 -0.25
C MET A 97 7.88 -12.83 -0.83
N LEU A 98 7.91 -13.07 -2.14
CA LEU A 98 7.45 -14.34 -2.72
C LEU A 98 8.31 -15.53 -2.32
N LEU A 99 9.55 -15.30 -1.84
CA LEU A 99 10.42 -16.37 -1.35
C LEU A 99 10.00 -16.87 0.04
N TYR A 100 9.19 -16.10 0.76
CA TYR A 100 8.80 -16.42 2.13
C TYR A 100 7.82 -17.62 2.21
N PRO A 101 6.71 -17.68 1.44
CA PRO A 101 5.75 -18.79 1.52
C PRO A 101 6.28 -20.13 1.03
N ILE A 102 7.36 -20.13 0.22
CA ILE A 102 7.94 -21.35 -0.34
C ILE A 102 8.96 -22.03 0.59
N GLY A 103 9.19 -21.50 1.79
CA GLY A 103 10.02 -22.14 2.81
C GLY A 103 11.50 -22.30 2.44
N VAL A 104 12.01 -21.46 1.54
CA VAL A 104 13.40 -21.55 1.05
C VAL A 104 14.42 -20.98 2.03
N LEU A 105 13.97 -20.12 2.95
CA LEU A 105 14.84 -19.47 3.93
C LEU A 105 15.02 -20.36 5.18
N PRO A 106 16.25 -20.49 5.71
CA PRO A 106 16.47 -21.07 7.03
C PRO A 106 15.74 -20.26 8.12
N ASP A 107 15.48 -20.87 9.27
CA ASP A 107 14.63 -20.31 10.34
C ASP A 107 15.11 -18.94 10.84
N GLY A 108 16.40 -18.79 11.14
CA GLY A 108 16.99 -17.49 11.55
C GLY A 108 16.74 -16.37 10.53
N PRO A 109 17.16 -16.50 9.26
CA PRO A 109 16.82 -15.56 8.20
C PRO A 109 15.32 -15.30 8.02
N ALA A 110 14.47 -16.34 8.08
CA ALA A 110 13.01 -16.18 7.99
C ALA A 110 12.46 -15.30 9.14
N LEU A 111 12.93 -15.54 10.37
CA LEU A 111 12.64 -14.69 11.54
C LEU A 111 13.12 -13.25 11.33
N GLY A 112 14.29 -13.07 10.72
CA GLY A 112 14.84 -11.75 10.38
C GLY A 112 14.00 -10.98 9.36
N VAL A 113 13.46 -11.67 8.34
CA VAL A 113 12.49 -11.09 7.39
C VAL A 113 11.25 -10.62 8.15
N ALA A 114 10.65 -11.48 8.98
CA ALA A 114 9.46 -11.14 9.75
C ALA A 114 9.71 -9.92 10.66
N LEU A 115 10.83 -9.90 11.41
CA LEU A 115 11.24 -8.76 12.23
C LEU A 115 11.33 -7.46 11.42
N TYR A 116 11.97 -7.49 10.25
CA TYR A 116 12.09 -6.31 9.40
C TYR A 116 10.73 -5.81 8.92
N VAL A 117 9.87 -6.71 8.40
CA VAL A 117 8.56 -6.33 7.87
C VAL A 117 7.68 -5.73 8.98
N GLU A 118 7.53 -6.41 10.10
CA GLU A 118 6.63 -5.99 11.17
C GLU A 118 7.10 -4.70 11.86
N PHE A 119 8.41 -4.56 12.06
CA PHE A 119 8.98 -3.30 12.52
C PHE A 119 8.76 -2.17 11.52
N SER A 120 8.89 -2.44 10.22
CA SER A 120 8.64 -1.43 9.19
C SER A 120 7.17 -1.03 9.10
N VAL A 121 6.22 -1.94 9.35
CA VAL A 121 4.78 -1.63 9.48
C VAL A 121 4.55 -0.66 10.64
N LEU A 122 5.13 -0.95 11.82
CA LEU A 122 5.04 -0.07 12.98
C LEU A 122 5.61 1.33 12.68
N VAL A 123 6.82 1.38 12.09
CA VAL A 123 7.47 2.64 11.68
C VAL A 123 6.61 3.41 10.68
N ALA A 124 5.98 2.75 9.71
CA ALA A 124 5.09 3.38 8.75
C ALA A 124 3.92 4.10 9.44
N GLY A 125 3.28 3.44 10.41
CA GLY A 125 2.19 4.01 11.21
C GLY A 125 2.63 5.22 12.02
N LEU A 126 3.76 5.11 12.73
CA LEU A 126 4.32 6.18 13.55
C LEU A 126 4.69 7.40 12.70
N ALA A 127 5.40 7.18 11.59
CA ALA A 127 5.84 8.24 10.66
C ALA A 127 4.69 8.82 9.81
N GLY A 128 3.49 8.23 9.85
CA GLY A 128 2.38 8.61 8.98
C GLY A 128 2.65 8.34 7.50
N TYR A 129 3.52 7.37 7.20
CA TYR A 129 3.81 6.96 5.85
C TYR A 129 2.74 5.97 5.38
N GLY A 130 2.05 6.33 4.30
CA GLY A 130 0.97 5.53 3.72
C GLY A 130 1.44 4.64 2.57
N GLY A 131 2.74 4.51 2.32
CA GLY A 131 3.23 3.61 1.28
C GLY A 131 3.40 2.18 1.76
N ILE A 132 4.10 1.40 0.95
CA ILE A 132 4.51 0.04 1.29
C ILE A 132 5.42 0.01 2.52
N GLU A 133 5.12 -0.87 3.47
CA GLU A 133 5.83 -1.04 4.74
C GLU A 133 7.33 -1.26 4.54
N LEU A 134 7.75 -2.06 3.55
CA LEU A 134 9.18 -2.32 3.27
C LEU A 134 10.00 -1.06 2.95
N ALA A 135 9.35 0.03 2.56
CA ALA A 135 10.00 1.31 2.30
C ALA A 135 9.99 2.24 3.52
N ALA A 136 9.28 1.94 4.61
CA ALA A 136 9.06 2.87 5.71
C ALA A 136 10.36 3.34 6.39
N LEU A 137 11.25 2.40 6.69
CA LEU A 137 12.58 2.71 7.24
C LEU A 137 13.45 3.51 6.26
N PRO A 138 13.66 3.05 5.01
CA PRO A 138 14.35 3.85 3.99
C PRO A 138 13.78 5.27 3.83
N VAL A 139 12.45 5.41 3.83
CA VAL A 139 11.75 6.69 3.68
C VAL A 139 12.04 7.62 4.86
N LEU A 140 12.09 7.07 6.07
CA LEU A 140 12.46 7.80 7.27
C LEU A 140 13.93 8.26 7.19
N LEU A 141 14.84 7.38 6.80
CA LEU A 141 16.28 7.67 6.69
C LEU A 141 16.60 8.67 5.57
N LEU A 142 15.99 8.52 4.40
CA LEU A 142 16.27 9.35 3.22
C LEU A 142 15.45 10.64 3.19
N GLY A 143 14.45 10.79 4.06
CA GLY A 143 13.53 11.94 4.08
C GLY A 143 12.65 12.07 2.83
N ARG A 144 12.60 11.04 1.97
CA ARG A 144 11.86 11.04 0.71
C ARG A 144 10.65 10.11 0.81
N ARG A 145 9.45 10.62 0.55
CA ARG A 145 8.20 9.84 0.58
C ARG A 145 7.68 9.57 -0.85
N PRO A 146 8.19 8.56 -1.57
CA PRO A 146 7.64 8.18 -2.86
C PRO A 146 6.21 7.64 -2.69
N VAL A 147 5.42 7.68 -3.76
CA VAL A 147 4.12 7.02 -3.79
C VAL A 147 4.35 5.57 -4.16
N LEU A 148 4.12 4.65 -3.23
CA LEU A 148 4.29 3.21 -3.38
C LEU A 148 3.05 2.50 -2.82
N TYR A 149 2.47 1.56 -3.58
CA TYR A 149 1.30 0.84 -3.10
C TYR A 149 1.67 -0.51 -2.46
N GLY A 150 1.04 -0.83 -1.33
CA GLY A 150 1.17 -2.08 -0.58
C GLY A 150 -0.16 -2.48 0.07
N PRO A 151 -0.20 -3.61 0.81
CA PRO A 151 -1.46 -4.20 1.31
C PRO A 151 -2.27 -3.26 2.22
N PHE A 152 -1.59 -2.54 3.12
CA PHE A 152 -2.24 -1.62 4.05
C PHE A 152 -2.92 -0.41 3.35
N ASN A 153 -2.67 -0.19 2.05
CA ASN A 153 -3.41 0.83 1.31
C ASN A 153 -4.91 0.55 1.17
N ALA A 154 -5.35 -0.69 1.38
CA ALA A 154 -6.77 -1.00 1.46
C ALA A 154 -7.44 -0.23 2.63
N VAL A 155 -6.78 -0.14 3.78
CA VAL A 155 -7.24 0.63 4.95
C VAL A 155 -7.27 2.12 4.63
N ASP A 156 -6.20 2.64 4.01
CA ASP A 156 -6.13 4.06 3.63
C ASP A 156 -7.22 4.42 2.59
N LEU A 157 -7.55 3.48 1.70
CA LEU A 157 -8.61 3.63 0.71
C LEU A 157 -10.01 3.60 1.37
N ALA A 158 -10.21 2.78 2.39
CA ALA A 158 -11.42 2.77 3.20
C ALA A 158 -11.60 4.09 3.95
N GLU A 159 -10.55 4.57 4.61
CA GLU A 159 -10.55 5.83 5.35
C GLU A 159 -10.85 7.04 4.46
N ARG A 160 -10.35 7.08 3.22
CA ARG A 160 -10.70 8.14 2.26
C ARG A 160 -12.21 8.24 2.03
N GLY A 161 -12.90 7.11 1.98
CA GLY A 161 -14.35 7.06 1.85
C GLY A 161 -15.10 7.68 3.02
N MET A 162 -14.51 7.62 4.22
CA MET A 162 -15.10 8.21 5.43
C MET A 162 -14.96 9.74 5.43
N ARG A 163 -13.90 10.28 4.82
CA ARG A 163 -13.48 11.68 4.96
C ARG A 163 -13.79 12.58 3.76
N GLY A 164 -14.15 12.03 2.61
CA GLY A 164 -14.41 12.82 1.41
C GLY A 164 -15.66 13.70 1.56
N ARG A 165 -15.50 15.00 1.26
CA ARG A 165 -16.58 16.00 1.36
C ARG A 165 -17.78 15.71 0.44
N TRP A 166 -17.53 14.95 -0.63
CA TRP A 166 -18.54 14.56 -1.63
C TRP A 166 -19.21 13.21 -1.32
N HIS A 167 -18.82 12.54 -0.24
CA HIS A 167 -19.34 11.23 0.12
C HIS A 167 -20.59 11.37 0.99
N GLY A 168 -21.69 10.76 0.53
CA GLY A 168 -22.93 10.63 1.29
C GLY A 168 -22.79 9.65 2.45
N THR A 169 -23.79 9.63 3.35
CA THR A 169 -23.87 8.70 4.50
C THR A 169 -23.54 7.24 4.16
N PRO A 170 -24.09 6.61 3.08
CA PRO A 170 -23.78 5.21 2.78
C PRO A 170 -22.32 4.98 2.39
N GLU A 171 -21.67 5.93 1.70
CA GLU A 171 -20.26 5.80 1.31
C GLU A 171 -19.32 5.95 2.51
N ARG A 172 -19.70 6.78 3.49
CA ARG A 172 -18.96 6.93 4.75
C ARG A 172 -19.10 5.67 5.62
N PHE A 173 -20.32 5.15 5.72
CA PHE A 173 -20.60 3.92 6.46
C PHE A 173 -19.88 2.73 5.83
N ALA A 174 -19.90 2.59 4.50
CA ALA A 174 -19.12 1.60 3.78
C ALA A 174 -17.61 1.75 4.04
N GLY A 175 -17.10 3.00 4.05
CA GLY A 175 -15.71 3.27 4.43
C GLY A 175 -15.37 2.81 5.85
N ALA A 176 -16.26 3.06 6.82
CA ALA A 176 -16.06 2.66 8.21
C ALA A 176 -16.11 1.13 8.38
N LEU A 177 -17.08 0.45 7.73
CA LEU A 177 -17.18 -1.01 7.73
C LEU A 177 -15.95 -1.66 7.10
N ALA A 178 -15.50 -1.18 5.94
CA ALA A 178 -14.29 -1.68 5.29
C ALA A 178 -13.06 -1.45 6.16
N ALA A 179 -12.93 -0.28 6.79
CA ALA A 179 -11.81 0.02 7.67
C ALA A 179 -11.81 -0.89 8.91
N ALA A 180 -12.97 -1.15 9.52
CA ALA A 180 -13.10 -2.04 10.67
C ALA A 180 -12.78 -3.50 10.31
N GLY A 181 -13.33 -4.02 9.21
CA GLY A 181 -13.05 -5.38 8.75
C GLY A 181 -11.58 -5.59 8.35
N LEU A 182 -10.96 -4.59 7.69
CA LEU A 182 -9.53 -4.65 7.38
C LEU A 182 -8.67 -4.49 8.65
N ALA A 183 -9.06 -3.63 9.59
CA ALA A 183 -8.34 -3.49 10.87
C ALA A 183 -8.37 -4.80 11.66
N TRP A 184 -9.52 -5.49 11.70
CA TRP A 184 -9.63 -6.82 12.27
C TRP A 184 -8.60 -7.77 11.65
N PHE A 185 -8.60 -7.86 10.32
CA PHE A 185 -7.73 -8.74 9.57
C PHE A 185 -6.23 -8.51 9.86
N TRP A 186 -5.79 -7.26 9.96
CA TRP A 186 -4.37 -6.95 10.18
C TRP A 186 -3.93 -7.00 11.64
N VAL A 187 -4.84 -6.84 12.61
CA VAL A 187 -4.48 -6.64 14.02
C VAL A 187 -4.81 -7.86 14.88
N VAL A 188 -5.93 -8.51 14.61
CA VAL A 188 -6.46 -9.54 15.52
C VAL A 188 -5.68 -10.86 15.43
N PRO A 189 -5.34 -11.40 14.25
CA PRO A 189 -4.57 -12.64 14.21
C PRO A 189 -3.22 -12.56 14.97
N PRO A 190 -2.41 -11.49 14.80
CA PRO A 190 -1.21 -11.33 15.62
C PRO A 190 -1.49 -11.23 17.11
N LEU A 191 -2.56 -10.52 17.54
CA LEU A 191 -2.93 -10.41 18.96
C LEU A 191 -3.41 -11.75 19.55
N ALA A 192 -4.18 -12.52 18.78
CA ALA A 192 -4.65 -13.84 19.20
C ALA A 192 -3.46 -14.77 19.40
N ALA A 193 -2.47 -14.71 18.51
CA ALA A 193 -1.23 -15.47 18.62
C ALA A 193 -0.34 -15.08 19.82
N VAL A 194 -0.55 -13.90 20.43
CA VAL A 194 0.12 -13.51 21.71
C VAL A 194 -0.60 -14.10 22.93
N ARG A 195 -1.93 -14.22 22.90
CA ARG A 195 -2.75 -14.46 24.10
C ARG A 195 -3.14 -15.92 24.37
N GLY A 196 -3.00 -16.82 23.41
CA GLY A 196 -3.50 -18.20 23.55
C GLY A 196 -2.54 -19.28 23.06
N SER A 197 -2.88 -20.55 23.34
CA SER A 197 -2.35 -21.67 22.58
C SER A 197 -2.79 -21.52 21.13
N PHE A 198 -1.99 -21.98 20.16
CA PHE A 198 -2.27 -21.79 18.73
C PHE A 198 -3.68 -22.28 18.32
N GLY A 199 -4.25 -23.26 19.05
CA GLY A 199 -5.60 -23.79 18.86
C GLY A 199 -6.73 -22.82 19.26
N ASP A 200 -6.64 -22.19 20.44
CA ASP A 200 -7.67 -21.26 20.92
C ASP A 200 -7.74 -19.98 20.08
N ALA A 201 -6.59 -19.54 19.57
CA ALA A 201 -6.49 -18.44 18.62
C ALA A 201 -7.15 -18.80 17.27
N PHE A 202 -6.97 -20.03 16.79
CA PHE A 202 -7.57 -20.53 15.55
C PHE A 202 -9.10 -20.65 15.66
N ASP A 203 -9.60 -21.15 16.79
CA ASP A 203 -11.05 -21.27 17.04
C ASP A 203 -11.73 -19.90 17.17
N ALA A 204 -11.07 -18.92 17.81
CA ALA A 204 -11.55 -17.54 17.88
C ALA A 204 -11.53 -16.82 16.52
N LEU A 205 -10.53 -17.10 15.68
CA LEU A 205 -10.43 -16.58 14.31
C LEU A 205 -11.48 -17.22 13.39
N GLY A 206 -11.80 -18.50 13.57
CA GLY A 206 -12.78 -19.23 12.76
C GLY A 206 -14.20 -18.64 12.75
N VAL A 207 -14.62 -17.95 13.81
CA VAL A 207 -15.96 -17.32 13.91
C VAL A 207 -15.94 -15.84 13.49
N LEU A 208 -14.84 -15.13 13.75
CA LEU A 208 -14.79 -13.68 13.59
C LEU A 208 -14.20 -13.24 12.24
N ASP A 209 -13.43 -14.11 11.58
CA ASP A 209 -12.93 -13.86 10.23
C ASP A 209 -14.06 -13.80 9.17
N PRO A 210 -15.09 -14.66 9.20
CA PRO A 210 -16.27 -14.51 8.34
C PRO A 210 -17.01 -13.19 8.58
N ALA A 211 -17.07 -12.71 9.83
CA ALA A 211 -17.72 -11.45 10.17
C ALA A 211 -16.92 -10.24 9.63
N ALA A 212 -15.59 -10.25 9.78
CA ALA A 212 -14.73 -9.22 9.22
C ALA A 212 -14.75 -9.22 7.69
N ALA A 213 -14.66 -10.39 7.06
CA ALA A 213 -14.81 -10.55 5.62
C ALA A 213 -16.19 -10.08 5.14
N GLY A 214 -17.25 -10.44 5.87
CA GLY A 214 -18.61 -9.99 5.65
C GLY A 214 -18.76 -8.47 5.73
N ALA A 215 -18.11 -7.81 6.70
CA ALA A 215 -18.12 -6.35 6.81
C ALA A 215 -17.48 -5.68 5.57
N VAL A 216 -16.37 -6.23 5.06
CA VAL A 216 -15.72 -5.73 3.84
C VAL A 216 -16.59 -6.00 2.60
N LEU A 217 -17.25 -7.16 2.52
CA LEU A 217 -18.22 -7.48 1.45
C LEU A 217 -19.41 -6.52 1.45
N VAL A 218 -20.03 -6.31 2.61
CA VAL A 218 -21.16 -5.38 2.77
C VAL A 218 -20.73 -3.97 2.37
N ALA A 219 -19.53 -3.53 2.75
CA ALA A 219 -18.98 -2.26 2.28
C ALA A 219 -18.85 -2.20 0.76
N GLY A 220 -18.41 -3.28 0.11
CA GLY A 220 -18.36 -3.41 -1.35
C GLY A 220 -19.74 -3.27 -1.99
N VAL A 221 -20.74 -3.97 -1.47
CA VAL A 221 -22.14 -3.93 -1.95
C VAL A 221 -22.72 -2.53 -1.80
N LEU A 222 -22.54 -1.89 -0.63
CA LEU A 222 -23.01 -0.53 -0.39
C LEU A 222 -22.41 0.49 -1.36
N LEU A 223 -21.14 0.30 -1.76
CA LEU A 223 -20.51 1.14 -2.78
C LEU A 223 -20.98 0.82 -4.21
N ALA A 224 -21.47 -0.39 -4.48
CA ALA A 224 -22.00 -0.73 -5.81
C ALA A 224 -23.33 -0.01 -6.11
N VAL A 225 -24.07 0.39 -5.07
CA VAL A 225 -25.34 1.12 -5.21
C VAL A 225 -25.11 2.46 -5.93
N PRO A 226 -25.95 2.81 -6.94
CA PRO A 226 -25.89 4.11 -7.60
C PRO A 226 -26.09 5.26 -6.61
N ALA A 227 -25.15 6.21 -6.62
CA ALA A 227 -25.20 7.43 -5.82
C ALA A 227 -24.59 8.61 -6.60
N PRO A 228 -24.89 9.87 -6.25
CA PRO A 228 -24.25 11.04 -6.84
C PRO A 228 -22.72 11.00 -6.73
N GLY A 229 -22.02 11.60 -7.69
CA GLY A 229 -20.55 11.70 -7.68
C GLY A 229 -19.82 10.77 -8.67
N PRO A 230 -18.48 10.63 -8.54
CA PRO A 230 -17.64 9.96 -9.53
C PRO A 230 -17.82 8.43 -9.52
N ALA A 231 -18.80 7.93 -10.28
CA ALA A 231 -19.19 6.53 -10.35
C ALA A 231 -18.03 5.56 -10.61
N ARG A 232 -17.03 5.94 -11.42
CA ARG A 232 -15.87 5.09 -11.72
C ARG A 232 -15.05 4.75 -10.48
N LEU A 233 -14.70 5.75 -9.67
CA LEU A 233 -13.89 5.55 -8.46
C LEU A 233 -14.66 4.73 -7.44
N ARG A 234 -15.96 4.98 -7.31
CA ARG A 234 -16.83 4.20 -6.43
C ARG A 234 -16.90 2.74 -6.85
N ARG A 235 -17.14 2.44 -8.13
CA ARG A 235 -17.16 1.07 -8.66
C ARG A 235 -15.84 0.34 -8.47
N LEU A 236 -14.71 1.02 -8.66
CA LEU A 236 -13.38 0.43 -8.41
C LEU A 236 -13.18 0.09 -6.92
N ARG A 237 -13.64 0.94 -6.00
CA ARG A 237 -13.61 0.65 -4.56
C ARG A 237 -14.55 -0.49 -4.19
N ALA A 238 -15.76 -0.50 -4.76
CA ALA A 238 -16.72 -1.59 -4.59
C ALA A 238 -16.13 -2.93 -5.02
N ALA A 239 -15.51 -2.98 -6.20
CA ALA A 239 -14.83 -4.17 -6.70
C ALA A 239 -13.64 -4.59 -5.81
N ALA A 240 -12.82 -3.63 -5.38
CA ALA A 240 -11.69 -3.91 -4.49
C ALA A 240 -12.15 -4.50 -3.15
N PHE A 241 -13.16 -3.90 -2.51
CA PHE A 241 -13.71 -4.44 -1.26
C PHE A 241 -14.47 -5.74 -1.47
N GLY A 242 -15.16 -5.92 -2.59
CA GLY A 242 -15.77 -7.20 -2.94
C GLY A 242 -14.73 -8.32 -3.06
N LEU A 243 -13.65 -8.08 -3.81
CA LEU A 243 -12.56 -9.06 -3.97
C LEU A 243 -11.83 -9.35 -2.65
N LEU A 244 -11.55 -8.31 -1.85
CA LEU A 244 -10.94 -8.49 -0.53
C LEU A 244 -11.90 -9.26 0.40
N GLY A 245 -13.17 -8.88 0.47
CA GLY A 245 -14.15 -9.60 1.27
C GLY A 245 -14.25 -11.07 0.88
N LEU A 246 -14.34 -11.40 -0.41
CA LEU A 246 -14.36 -12.78 -0.90
C LEU A 246 -13.07 -13.54 -0.56
N GLY A 247 -11.90 -12.93 -0.77
CA GLY A 247 -10.62 -13.54 -0.40
C GLY A 247 -10.52 -13.82 1.10
N GLY A 248 -11.10 -12.93 1.93
CA GLY A 248 -11.20 -13.11 3.38
C GLY A 248 -12.09 -14.29 3.76
N THR A 249 -13.24 -14.48 3.10
CA THR A 249 -14.16 -15.59 3.42
C THR A 249 -13.58 -16.98 3.19
N VAL A 250 -12.58 -17.11 2.33
CA VAL A 250 -11.91 -18.38 2.03
C VAL A 250 -10.54 -18.49 2.70
N GLY A 251 -10.21 -17.59 3.63
CA GLY A 251 -8.92 -17.57 4.34
C GLY A 251 -7.71 -17.23 3.47
N ALA A 252 -7.92 -16.90 2.19
CA ALA A 252 -6.85 -16.74 1.21
C ALA A 252 -6.28 -15.31 1.15
N LEU A 253 -6.75 -14.40 2.01
CA LEU A 253 -6.46 -12.98 1.87
C LEU A 253 -4.98 -12.62 2.01
N PRO A 254 -4.17 -13.14 2.96
CA PRO A 254 -2.75 -12.83 2.94
C PRO A 254 -2.10 -13.46 1.71
N ASP A 255 -2.29 -14.77 1.52
CA ASP A 255 -1.52 -15.58 0.57
C ASP A 255 -1.82 -15.27 -0.90
N VAL A 256 -3.04 -14.84 -1.23
CA VAL A 256 -3.43 -14.46 -2.60
C VAL A 256 -3.24 -12.97 -2.86
N LEU A 257 -3.32 -12.12 -1.84
CA LEU A 257 -3.18 -10.68 -2.02
C LEU A 257 -1.75 -10.30 -2.42
N TRP A 258 -0.73 -10.91 -1.83
CA TRP A 258 0.66 -10.58 -2.19
C TRP A 258 0.98 -10.92 -3.66
N PRO A 259 0.77 -12.15 -4.17
CA PRO A 259 0.99 -12.47 -5.57
C PRO A 259 0.14 -11.61 -6.51
N LEU A 260 -1.12 -11.33 -6.14
CA LEU A 260 -2.00 -10.49 -6.95
C LEU A 260 -1.49 -9.06 -7.06
N ILE A 261 -1.06 -8.45 -5.94
CA ILE A 261 -0.47 -7.12 -5.92
C ILE A 261 0.80 -7.08 -6.77
N ILE A 262 1.68 -8.06 -6.59
CA ILE A 262 2.95 -8.15 -7.31
C ILE A 262 2.69 -8.29 -8.81
N LEU A 263 1.87 -9.26 -9.21
CA LEU A 263 1.52 -9.49 -10.61
C LEU A 263 0.89 -8.25 -11.24
N THR A 264 -0.08 -7.64 -10.56
CA THR A 264 -0.76 -6.43 -11.04
C THR A 264 0.24 -5.27 -11.23
N GLY A 265 1.14 -5.07 -10.28
CA GLY A 265 2.14 -4.02 -10.36
C GLY A 265 3.20 -4.26 -11.44
N LEU A 266 3.66 -5.50 -11.61
CA LEU A 266 4.58 -5.88 -12.69
C LEU A 266 3.96 -5.67 -14.06
N VAL A 267 2.74 -6.20 -14.29
CA VAL A 267 2.01 -6.02 -15.55
C VAL A 267 1.80 -4.53 -15.84
N THR A 268 1.36 -3.76 -14.84
CA THR A 268 1.19 -2.31 -14.97
C THR A 268 2.51 -1.61 -15.30
N GLY A 269 3.61 -2.03 -14.68
CA GLY A 269 4.95 -1.51 -14.93
C GLY A 269 5.40 -1.74 -16.36
N VAL A 270 5.28 -2.98 -16.85
CA VAL A 270 5.63 -3.37 -18.23
C VAL A 270 4.82 -2.56 -19.23
N VAL A 271 3.50 -2.45 -19.04
CA VAL A 271 2.63 -1.69 -19.94
C VAL A 271 3.02 -0.21 -19.98
N ARG A 272 3.34 0.41 -18.83
CA ARG A 272 3.74 1.82 -18.75
C ARG A 272 5.08 2.08 -19.44
N LEU A 273 6.07 1.25 -19.16
CA LEU A 273 7.42 1.40 -19.71
C LEU A 273 7.44 1.18 -21.23
N THR A 274 6.66 0.22 -21.73
CA THR A 274 6.56 -0.06 -23.19
C THR A 274 5.73 0.99 -23.93
N SER A 275 4.65 1.51 -23.32
CA SER A 275 3.80 2.54 -23.93
C SER A 275 4.44 3.93 -23.95
N GLY A 276 5.23 4.27 -22.93
CA GLY A 276 5.97 5.54 -22.85
C GLY A 276 6.97 5.72 -24.00
N ARG A 277 7.73 4.66 -24.33
CA ARG A 277 8.68 4.65 -25.45
C ARG A 277 8.02 4.95 -26.81
N ARG A 278 6.80 4.48 -27.03
CA ARG A 278 6.09 4.71 -28.31
C ARG A 278 5.67 6.17 -28.53
N ARG A 279 5.53 6.96 -27.46
CA ARG A 279 5.16 8.39 -27.58
C ARG A 279 6.35 9.29 -27.84
N GLU A 280 7.53 8.97 -27.32
CA GLU A 280 8.75 9.76 -27.56
C GLU A 280 9.29 9.60 -28.99
N ILE A 281 8.99 8.48 -29.67
CA ILE A 281 9.41 8.24 -31.06
C ILE A 281 8.53 9.00 -32.08
N ARG A 282 7.35 9.50 -31.68
CA ARG A 282 6.60 10.48 -32.50
C ARG A 282 7.17 11.88 -32.30
N VAL A 283 8.38 12.09 -32.81
CA VAL A 283 8.86 13.44 -33.12
C VAL A 283 7.95 13.97 -34.25
N PRO A 284 7.38 15.18 -34.13
CA PRO A 284 6.64 15.77 -35.23
C PRO A 284 7.56 15.87 -36.44
N ALA A 285 7.13 15.33 -37.57
CA ALA A 285 7.79 15.58 -38.85
C ALA A 285 8.01 17.10 -38.97
N PRO A 286 9.22 17.58 -39.29
CA PRO A 286 9.48 19.00 -39.42
C PRO A 286 8.46 19.57 -40.40
N GLY A 287 7.60 20.42 -39.88
CA GLY A 287 6.56 21.07 -40.65
C GLY A 287 7.21 21.81 -41.80
N ILE A 288 6.80 21.47 -43.01
CA ILE A 288 6.97 22.29 -44.19
C ILE A 288 6.24 23.61 -43.91
N THR A 289 6.99 24.58 -43.39
CA THR A 289 6.58 25.97 -43.26
C THR A 289 6.66 26.61 -44.63
N ALA A 290 5.52 26.90 -45.24
CA ALA A 290 5.30 28.12 -46.03
C ALA A 290 3.85 28.17 -46.54
N ARG A 291 2.98 28.93 -45.86
CA ARG A 291 1.91 29.64 -46.57
C ARG A 291 2.25 31.13 -46.52
N PRO A 292 2.52 31.77 -47.67
CA PRO A 292 2.80 33.20 -47.70
C PRO A 292 1.51 33.97 -47.35
N HIS A 293 1.71 34.96 -46.49
CA HIS A 293 0.70 35.90 -46.07
C HIS A 293 0.37 36.83 -47.25
N VAL A 294 -0.74 36.60 -47.95
CA VAL A 294 -1.23 37.55 -48.94
C VAL A 294 -1.91 38.70 -48.22
N LYS A 295 -1.27 39.87 -48.22
CA LYS A 295 -1.91 41.16 -47.90
C LYS A 295 -2.70 41.60 -49.14
N THR A 296 -4.02 41.49 -49.13
CA THR A 296 -4.86 42.28 -50.06
C THR A 296 -5.25 43.57 -49.38
N SER A 297 -4.62 44.63 -49.86
CA SER A 297 -4.87 46.04 -49.58
C SER A 297 -6.30 46.45 -49.93
N SER A 298 -6.89 47.23 -49.04
CA SER A 298 -8.05 48.08 -49.26
C SER A 298 -7.90 48.93 -50.51
N THR A 299 -8.89 48.90 -51.40
CA THR A 299 -9.08 49.96 -52.40
C THR A 299 -10.51 50.49 -52.27
N THR A 300 -10.57 51.75 -51.89
CA THR A 300 -11.68 52.71 -52.00
C THR A 300 -12.56 52.58 -53.25
N ARG A 301 -13.88 52.64 -53.07
CA ARG A 301 -14.74 53.77 -53.48
C ARG A 301 -16.12 53.63 -52.85
#